data_AF-A0A8T4WS55-F1
#
_entry.id   AF-A0A8T4WS55-F1
#
_cell.length_a   1.000
_cell.length_b   1.000
_cell.length_c   1.000
_cell.angle_alpha   90.00
_cell.angle_beta   90.00
_cell.angle_gamma   90.00
#
_symmetry.space_group_name_H-M   'P 1'
#
loop_
_entity.id
_entity.type
_entity.pdbx_description
1 polymer ?
#
loop_
_entity_poly.entity_id
_entity_poly.type
_entity_poly.pdbx_seq_one_letter_code
_entity_poly.pdbx_strand_id
1 'polypeptide(L)'
;MKTMKPFKLHTSYEPKGSQPKAIQQLVKGINKGFDKQTLLGVTGSGKTLTMAYAVEKIQRPTIVIAHNKTLAGQLYNEFKSLFPDNRVEYFVSYYDYYQPESYIPERDLYIEKDADINPKIEQMRLSATASLLSRKDVIVVASVSAIYSVGDPKDFEQLGFEFEQGMRISRSDILDKLVSMQYD
;
A
#
# COMPACT_ATOMS: atom_id res chain seq x y z
N MET A 1 12.04 -15.04 -5.84
CA MET A 1 13.03 -13.92 -6.00
C MET A 1 12.26 -12.65 -6.37
N LYS A 2 12.37 -11.51 -5.65
CA LYS A 2 11.52 -10.33 -5.92
C LYS A 2 11.75 -9.79 -7.34
N THR A 3 10.68 -9.61 -8.13
CA THR A 3 10.81 -9.08 -9.50
C THR A 3 11.34 -7.64 -9.48
N MET A 4 12.38 -7.37 -10.27
CA MET A 4 13.02 -6.05 -10.37
C MET A 4 12.45 -5.25 -11.54
N LYS A 5 11.17 -4.87 -11.47
CA LYS A 5 10.62 -3.85 -12.39
C LYS A 5 10.95 -2.46 -11.81
N PRO A 6 11.45 -1.50 -12.60
CA PRO A 6 11.66 -0.13 -12.11
C PRO A 6 10.33 0.63 -12.03
N PHE A 7 10.25 1.63 -11.15
CA PHE A 7 9.17 2.62 -11.20
C PHE A 7 9.26 3.41 -12.51
N LYS A 8 8.13 3.55 -13.20
CA LYS A 8 8.03 4.29 -14.46
C LYS A 8 6.82 5.20 -14.41
N LEU A 9 7.06 6.50 -14.43
CA LEU A 9 6.05 7.53 -14.41
C LEU A 9 5.47 7.72 -15.82
N HIS A 10 4.14 7.70 -15.92
CA HIS A 10 3.39 7.98 -17.14
C HIS A 10 2.64 9.29 -16.97
N THR A 11 3.11 10.34 -17.63
CA THR A 11 2.48 11.65 -17.61
C THR A 11 2.90 12.47 -18.82
N SER A 12 2.00 13.31 -19.33
CA SER A 12 2.32 14.36 -20.32
C SER A 12 2.78 15.67 -19.67
N TYR A 13 2.71 15.77 -18.34
CA TYR A 13 3.06 16.96 -17.61
C TYR A 13 4.53 16.94 -17.18
N GLU A 14 5.34 17.76 -17.83
CA GLU A 14 6.70 18.03 -17.39
C GLU A 14 6.72 18.90 -16.12
N PRO A 15 7.70 18.72 -15.21
CA PRO A 15 7.82 19.54 -14.02
C PRO A 15 8.04 21.02 -14.37
N LYS A 16 7.19 21.91 -13.83
CA LYS A 16 7.25 23.36 -14.11
C LYS A 16 7.37 24.18 -12.82
N GLY A 17 7.77 25.45 -12.97
CA GLY A 17 7.88 26.40 -11.86
C GLY A 17 8.87 25.92 -10.79
N SER A 18 8.40 25.75 -9.55
CA SER A 18 9.24 25.30 -8.42
C SER A 18 9.43 23.78 -8.36
N GLN A 19 8.68 22.98 -9.13
CA GLN A 19 8.71 21.52 -9.07
C GLN A 19 10.09 20.92 -9.38
N PRO A 20 10.82 21.32 -10.45
CA PRO A 20 12.13 20.72 -10.77
C PRO A 20 13.12 20.82 -9.61
N LYS A 21 13.18 21.99 -8.96
CA LYS A 21 14.07 22.25 -7.83
C LYS A 21 13.65 21.44 -6.60
N ALA A 22 12.35 21.36 -6.31
CA ALA A 22 11.83 20.57 -5.20
C ALA A 22 12.15 19.07 -5.36
N ILE A 23 11.93 18.51 -6.55
CA ILE A 23 12.26 17.12 -6.87
C ILE A 23 13.75 16.86 -6.67
N GLN A 24 14.61 17.73 -7.22
CA GLN A 24 16.06 17.60 -7.09
C GLN A 24 16.51 17.61 -5.62
N GLN A 25 15.94 18.50 -4.79
CA GLN A 25 16.27 18.61 -3.38
C GLN A 25 15.85 17.36 -2.60
N LEU A 26 14.63 16.87 -2.80
CA LEU A 26 14.11 15.66 -2.16
C LEU A 26 14.98 14.43 -2.46
N VAL A 27 15.30 14.23 -3.74
CA VAL A 27 16.14 13.12 -4.21
C VAL A 27 17.55 13.22 -3.62
N LYS A 28 18.15 14.43 -3.65
CA LYS A 28 19.47 14.67 -3.07
C LYS A 28 19.49 14.41 -1.56
N GLY A 29 18.44 14.79 -0.83
CA GLY A 29 18.34 14.53 0.61
C GLY A 29 18.30 13.05 0.93
N ILE A 30 17.50 12.27 0.18
CA ILE A 30 17.44 10.80 0.37
C ILE A 30 18.79 10.16 0.05
N ASN A 31 19.46 10.55 -1.05
CA ASN A 31 20.76 10.01 -1.42
C ASN A 31 21.87 10.39 -0.43
N LYS A 32 21.69 11.48 0.35
CA LYS A 32 22.57 11.87 1.46
C LYS A 32 22.28 11.14 2.77
N GLY A 33 21.22 10.32 2.82
CA GLY A 33 20.82 9.62 4.04
C GLY A 33 20.00 10.48 5.01
N PHE A 34 19.27 11.49 4.54
CA PHE A 34 18.36 12.24 5.40
C PHE A 34 17.11 11.42 5.72
N ASP A 35 16.87 11.20 7.00
CA ASP A 35 15.69 10.46 7.49
C ASP A 35 14.38 11.26 7.38
N LYS A 36 14.47 12.60 7.45
CA LYS A 36 13.31 13.50 7.47
C LYS A 36 13.50 14.65 6.51
N GLN A 37 12.50 14.90 5.68
CA GLN A 37 12.43 16.03 4.76
C GLN A 37 11.00 16.54 4.67
N THR A 38 10.84 17.86 4.44
CA THR A 38 9.54 18.51 4.34
C THR A 38 9.40 19.21 3.00
N LEU A 39 8.40 18.82 2.20
CA LEU A 39 8.00 19.53 0.99
C LEU A 39 6.98 20.62 1.35
N LEU A 40 7.43 21.87 1.44
CA LEU A 40 6.54 23.02 1.65
C LEU A 40 5.91 23.44 0.32
N GLY A 41 4.72 22.92 0.02
CA GLY A 41 4.00 23.20 -1.23
C GLY A 41 2.63 23.83 -1.00
N VAL A 42 2.38 24.96 -1.66
CA VAL A 42 1.06 25.62 -1.67
C VAL A 42 -0.03 24.73 -2.29
N THR A 43 -1.30 24.97 -2.00
CA THR A 43 -2.42 24.27 -2.64
C THR A 43 -2.38 24.49 -4.15
N GLY A 44 -2.69 23.45 -4.94
CA GLY A 44 -2.65 23.53 -6.41
C GLY A 44 -1.26 23.44 -7.06
N SER A 45 -0.17 23.40 -6.29
CA SER A 45 1.20 23.33 -6.85
C SER A 45 1.61 21.98 -7.46
N GLY A 46 0.71 21.00 -7.52
CA GLY A 46 1.02 19.66 -8.04
C GLY A 46 1.92 18.83 -7.12
N LYS A 47 1.59 18.79 -5.82
CA LYS A 47 2.36 18.02 -4.82
C LYS A 47 2.44 16.53 -5.15
N THR A 48 1.33 15.90 -5.56
CA THR A 48 1.34 14.47 -5.95
C THR A 48 2.30 14.23 -7.11
N LEU A 49 2.23 15.06 -8.16
CA LEU A 49 3.12 14.93 -9.32
C LEU A 49 4.60 15.11 -8.92
N THR A 50 4.88 16.10 -8.06
CA THR A 50 6.24 16.31 -7.51
C THR A 50 6.75 15.06 -6.78
N MET A 51 5.90 14.44 -5.94
CA MET A 51 6.25 13.20 -5.24
C MET A 51 6.37 12.00 -6.18
N ALA A 52 5.55 11.91 -7.22
CA ALA A 52 5.65 10.86 -8.23
C ALA A 52 6.98 10.90 -8.98
N TYR A 53 7.41 12.10 -9.44
CA TYR A 53 8.75 12.26 -10.01
C TYR A 53 9.87 11.93 -9.03
N ALA A 54 9.69 12.23 -7.74
CA ALA A 54 10.65 11.83 -6.72
C ALA A 54 10.73 10.30 -6.59
N VAL A 55 9.59 9.61 -6.47
CA VAL A 55 9.53 8.13 -6.39
C VAL A 55 10.21 7.48 -7.58
N GLU A 56 9.93 7.96 -8.80
CA GLU A 56 10.58 7.47 -10.02
C GLU A 56 12.11 7.67 -9.97
N LYS A 57 12.61 8.79 -9.47
CA LYS A 57 14.07 9.02 -9.37
C LYS A 57 14.72 8.22 -8.25
N ILE A 58 13.98 7.92 -7.18
CA ILE A 58 14.50 7.24 -5.99
C ILE A 58 14.50 5.72 -6.15
N GLN A 59 13.55 5.14 -6.90
CA GLN A 59 13.45 3.70 -7.15
C GLN A 59 13.35 2.84 -5.88
N ARG A 60 12.53 3.26 -4.90
CA ARG A 60 12.29 2.54 -3.63
C ARG A 60 10.80 2.31 -3.39
N PRO A 61 10.40 1.13 -2.84
CA PRO A 61 9.04 0.94 -2.36
C PRO A 61 8.63 2.09 -1.44
N THR A 62 7.43 2.62 -1.65
CA THR A 62 7.00 3.87 -1.01
C THR A 62 5.65 3.68 -0.33
N ILE A 63 5.51 4.17 0.89
CA ILE A 63 4.21 4.27 1.57
C ILE A 63 3.77 5.74 1.59
N VAL A 64 2.52 5.98 1.22
CA VAL A 64 1.86 7.30 1.26
C VAL A 64 0.76 7.22 2.30
N ILE A 65 0.94 7.91 3.42
CA ILE A 65 -0.04 7.92 4.52
C ILE A 65 -0.96 9.13 4.38
N ALA A 66 -2.27 8.88 4.30
CA ALA A 66 -3.30 9.89 4.30
C ALA A 66 -4.12 9.83 5.59
N HIS A 67 -4.54 11.00 6.08
CA HIS A 67 -5.25 11.11 7.36
C HIS A 67 -6.73 10.68 7.28
N ASN A 68 -7.29 10.48 6.09
CA ASN A 68 -8.68 10.07 5.90
C ASN A 68 -8.84 9.19 4.64
N LYS A 69 -9.92 8.39 4.59
CA LYS A 69 -10.21 7.46 3.48
C LYS A 69 -10.46 8.17 2.14
N THR A 70 -11.07 9.35 2.14
CA THR A 70 -11.37 10.10 0.92
C THR A 70 -10.10 10.55 0.20
N LEU A 71 -9.18 11.19 0.92
CA LEU A 71 -7.88 11.59 0.38
C LEU A 71 -7.02 10.38 0.00
N ALA A 72 -7.07 9.30 0.79
CA ALA A 72 -6.39 8.05 0.43
C ALA A 72 -6.89 7.52 -0.92
N GLY A 73 -8.21 7.49 -1.14
CA GLY A 73 -8.79 7.06 -2.41
C GLY A 73 -8.40 7.96 -3.58
N GLN A 74 -8.38 9.28 -3.38
CA GLN A 74 -7.91 10.24 -4.39
C GLN A 74 -6.45 9.99 -4.77
N LEU A 75 -5.56 9.89 -3.79
CA LEU A 75 -4.13 9.64 -4.01
C LEU A 75 -3.90 8.28 -4.67
N TYR A 76 -4.63 7.24 -4.25
CA TYR A 76 -4.57 5.92 -4.87
C TYR A 76 -4.89 5.99 -6.37
N ASN A 77 -5.96 6.69 -6.75
CA ASN A 77 -6.34 6.85 -8.15
C ASN A 77 -5.33 7.69 -8.95
N GLU A 78 -4.80 8.76 -8.35
CA GLU A 78 -3.75 9.59 -8.96
C GLU A 78 -2.48 8.76 -9.20
N PHE A 79 -1.95 8.09 -8.17
CA PHE A 79 -0.76 7.25 -8.30
C PHE A 79 -0.98 6.09 -9.27
N LYS A 80 -2.16 5.46 -9.29
CA LYS A 80 -2.47 4.37 -10.23
C LYS A 80 -2.48 4.84 -11.68
N SER A 81 -2.93 6.07 -11.92
CA SER A 81 -2.89 6.69 -13.25
C SER A 81 -1.46 7.09 -13.65
N LEU A 82 -0.65 7.53 -12.68
CA LEU A 82 0.74 7.94 -12.88
C LEU A 82 1.70 6.75 -13.02
N PHE A 83 1.39 5.59 -12.44
CA PHE A 83 2.23 4.39 -12.48
C PHE A 83 1.45 3.15 -12.93
N PRO A 84 0.88 3.15 -14.15
CA PRO A 84 0.03 2.06 -14.64
C PRO A 84 0.78 0.74 -14.80
N ASP A 85 2.11 0.81 -14.93
CA ASP A 85 3.00 -0.33 -15.10
C ASP A 85 3.52 -0.91 -13.77
N ASN A 86 3.32 -0.22 -12.64
CA ASN A 86 3.81 -0.64 -11.33
C ASN A 86 2.66 -1.05 -10.40
N ARG A 87 2.99 -1.57 -9.20
CA ARG A 87 1.96 -1.90 -8.21
C ARG A 87 1.64 -0.69 -7.37
N VAL A 88 0.45 -0.14 -7.60
CA VAL A 88 -0.16 0.85 -6.70
C VAL A 88 -1.26 0.13 -5.94
N GLU A 89 -1.09 0.06 -4.62
CA GLU A 89 -1.89 -0.72 -3.69
C GLU A 89 -2.62 0.20 -2.70
N TYR A 90 -3.71 -0.29 -2.13
CA TYR A 90 -4.57 0.47 -1.22
C TYR A 90 -4.71 -0.24 0.12
N PHE A 91 -4.41 0.47 1.21
CA PHE A 91 -4.36 -0.12 2.56
C PHE A 91 -5.07 0.76 3.60
N VAL A 92 -6.38 0.58 3.74
CA VAL A 92 -7.20 1.28 4.74
C VAL A 92 -7.99 0.29 5.58
N SER A 93 -8.68 0.78 6.62
CA SER A 93 -9.61 -0.05 7.37
C SER A 93 -10.63 -0.67 6.42
N TYR A 94 -10.75 -1.99 6.50
CA TYR A 94 -11.69 -2.82 5.74
C TYR A 94 -13.06 -2.88 6.42
N TYR A 95 -13.24 -2.20 7.55
CA TYR A 95 -14.56 -2.02 8.14
C TYR A 95 -15.28 -0.83 7.48
N ASP A 96 -16.49 -1.08 6.98
CA ASP A 96 -17.43 -0.03 6.57
C ASP A 96 -18.12 0.58 7.78
N TYR A 97 -18.44 -0.26 8.78
CA TYR A 97 -18.89 0.12 10.11
C TYR A 97 -18.07 -0.62 11.18
N TYR A 98 -17.72 0.08 12.26
CA TYR A 98 -17.00 -0.52 13.38
C TYR A 98 -17.38 0.16 14.70
N GLN A 99 -17.91 -0.63 15.62
CA GLN A 99 -18.13 -0.28 17.01
C GLN A 99 -17.16 -1.11 17.88
N PRO A 100 -16.23 -0.46 18.60
CA PRO A 100 -15.37 -1.18 19.53
C PRO A 100 -16.19 -1.67 20.72
N GLU A 101 -15.77 -2.82 21.24
CA GLU A 101 -16.20 -3.28 22.56
C GLU A 101 -15.80 -2.25 23.62
N SER A 102 -16.74 -1.85 24.48
CA SER A 102 -16.46 -0.91 25.55
C SER A 102 -17.41 -1.07 26.73
N TYR A 103 -16.99 -0.57 27.89
CA TYR A 103 -17.81 -0.51 29.09
C TYR A 103 -17.86 0.93 29.56
N ILE A 104 -19.07 1.46 29.82
CA ILE A 104 -19.33 2.82 30.30
C ILE A 104 -19.70 2.75 31.78
N PRO A 105 -18.75 3.03 32.70
CA PRO A 105 -18.96 2.83 34.14
C PRO A 105 -20.08 3.68 34.73
N GLU A 106 -20.26 4.91 34.25
CA GLU A 106 -21.28 5.84 34.77
C GLU A 106 -22.71 5.35 34.52
N ARG A 107 -22.90 4.42 33.59
CA ARG A 107 -24.19 3.87 33.20
C ARG A 107 -24.31 2.37 33.44
N ASP A 108 -23.26 1.74 33.98
CA ASP A 108 -23.16 0.28 34.07
C ASP A 108 -23.55 -0.40 32.75
N LEU A 109 -23.04 0.14 31.64
CA LEU A 109 -23.42 -0.28 30.29
C LEU A 109 -22.24 -0.89 29.57
N TYR A 110 -22.37 -2.18 29.25
CA TYR A 110 -21.49 -2.87 28.32
C TYR A 110 -22.00 -2.72 26.89
N ILE A 111 -21.11 -2.35 25.98
CA ILE A 111 -21.34 -2.18 24.55
C ILE A 111 -20.56 -3.27 23.84
N GLU A 112 -21.28 -4.19 23.21
CA GLU A 112 -20.69 -5.27 22.42
C GLU A 112 -19.98 -4.74 21.16
N LYS A 113 -18.98 -5.50 20.72
CA LYS A 113 -18.34 -5.28 19.43
C LYS A 113 -19.34 -5.58 18.32
N ASP A 114 -19.49 -4.63 17.41
CA ASP A 114 -20.24 -4.81 16.16
C ASP A 114 -19.44 -4.25 15.00
N ALA A 115 -19.43 -4.93 13.86
CA ALA A 115 -18.62 -4.53 12.71
C ALA A 115 -19.16 -5.10 11.41
N ASP A 116 -19.05 -4.30 10.34
CA ASP A 116 -19.34 -4.71 8.97
C ASP A 116 -18.07 -4.62 8.12
N ILE A 117 -17.75 -5.72 7.45
CA ILE A 117 -16.52 -5.89 6.66
C ILE A 117 -16.81 -5.66 5.18
N ASN A 118 -15.98 -4.82 4.57
CA ASN A 118 -15.94 -4.63 3.13
C ASN A 118 -14.97 -5.65 2.49
N PRO A 119 -15.49 -6.71 1.81
CA PRO A 119 -14.65 -7.77 1.25
C PRO A 119 -13.70 -7.27 0.16
N LYS A 120 -14.09 -6.20 -0.56
CA LYS A 120 -13.23 -5.59 -1.58
C LYS A 120 -12.03 -4.90 -0.96
N ILE A 121 -12.21 -4.16 0.14
CA ILE A 121 -11.08 -3.51 0.83
C ILE A 121 -10.19 -4.56 1.50
N GLU A 122 -10.76 -5.62 2.06
CA GLU A 122 -9.99 -6.76 2.58
C GLU A 122 -9.10 -7.38 1.49
N GLN A 123 -9.66 -7.65 0.31
CA GLN A 123 -8.91 -8.16 -0.84
C GLN A 123 -7.78 -7.19 -1.26
N MET A 124 -8.04 -5.87 -1.25
CA MET A 124 -7.02 -4.87 -1.56
C MET A 124 -5.89 -4.84 -0.50
N ARG A 125 -6.20 -5.08 0.77
CA ARG A 125 -5.17 -5.20 1.83
C ARG A 125 -4.30 -6.44 1.63
N LEU A 126 -4.91 -7.58 1.30
CA LEU A 126 -4.18 -8.81 0.98
C LEU A 126 -3.30 -8.63 -0.28
N SER A 127 -3.81 -7.94 -1.30
CA SER A 127 -3.02 -7.55 -2.47
C SER A 127 -1.81 -6.70 -2.09
N ALA A 128 -1.99 -5.72 -1.21
CA ALA A 128 -0.90 -4.85 -0.76
C ALA A 128 0.22 -5.63 -0.05
N THR A 129 -0.13 -6.53 0.89
CA THR A 129 0.87 -7.33 1.61
C THR A 129 1.58 -8.31 0.68
N ALA A 130 0.84 -9.01 -0.18
CA ALA A 130 1.41 -9.93 -1.18
C ALA A 130 2.34 -9.21 -2.18
N SER A 131 1.96 -8.01 -2.62
CA SER A 131 2.80 -7.17 -3.51
C SER A 131 4.12 -6.77 -2.85
N LEU A 132 4.11 -6.40 -1.56
CA LEU A 132 5.34 -6.05 -0.82
C LEU A 132 6.29 -7.23 -0.64
N LEU A 133 5.75 -8.45 -0.50
CA LEU A 133 6.55 -9.68 -0.41
C LEU A 133 7.18 -10.05 -1.76
N SER A 134 6.44 -9.88 -2.86
CA SER A 134 6.86 -10.36 -4.19
C SER A 134 7.60 -9.33 -5.06
N ARG A 135 7.46 -8.02 -4.79
CA ARG A 135 7.93 -6.94 -5.70
C ARG A 135 8.67 -5.81 -4.99
N LYS A 136 9.42 -5.02 -5.77
CA LYS A 136 10.08 -3.79 -5.29
C LYS A 136 9.45 -2.50 -5.82
N ASP A 137 8.63 -2.58 -6.87
CA ASP A 137 7.94 -1.45 -7.48
C ASP A 137 6.53 -1.27 -6.91
N VAL A 138 6.45 -1.13 -5.58
CA VAL A 138 5.18 -1.03 -4.85
C VAL A 138 5.03 0.36 -4.22
N ILE A 139 3.92 1.03 -4.52
CA ILE A 139 3.44 2.21 -3.81
C ILE A 139 2.20 1.79 -3.03
N VAL A 140 2.21 1.93 -1.72
CA VAL A 140 1.04 1.66 -0.87
C VAL A 140 0.44 2.97 -0.42
N VAL A 141 -0.78 3.26 -0.83
CA VAL A 141 -1.55 4.39 -0.29
C VAL A 141 -2.37 3.89 0.89
N ALA A 142 -2.07 4.40 2.08
CA ALA A 142 -2.58 3.88 3.33
C ALA A 142 -3.22 4.93 4.23
N SER A 143 -4.11 4.49 5.12
CA SER A 143 -4.52 5.28 6.28
C SER A 143 -3.67 4.93 7.50
N VAL A 144 -4.03 5.46 8.67
CA VAL A 144 -3.49 5.01 9.97
C VAL A 144 -3.66 3.51 10.21
N SER A 145 -4.45 2.79 9.41
CA SER A 145 -4.50 1.33 9.49
C SER A 145 -3.13 0.66 9.28
N ALA A 146 -2.18 1.33 8.62
CA ALA A 146 -0.82 0.81 8.42
C ALA A 146 0.02 0.69 9.71
N ILE A 147 -0.41 1.30 10.81
CA ILE A 147 0.26 1.17 12.13
C ILE A 147 -0.44 0.17 13.06
N TYR A 148 -1.52 -0.47 12.59
CA TYR A 148 -2.18 -1.56 13.31
C TYR A 148 -1.62 -2.91 12.87
N SER A 149 -1.68 -3.91 13.75
CA SER A 149 -1.14 -5.24 13.50
C SER A 149 -1.81 -5.92 12.30
N VAL A 150 -0.98 -6.52 11.43
CA VAL A 150 -1.43 -7.24 10.22
C VAL A 150 -1.00 -8.72 10.24
N GLY A 151 -0.26 -9.17 11.26
CA GLY A 151 0.37 -10.50 11.34
C GLY A 151 1.87 -10.45 11.05
N ASP A 152 2.62 -11.53 11.34
CA ASP A 152 4.04 -11.61 11.02
C ASP A 152 4.21 -11.81 9.49
N PRO A 153 5.02 -10.97 8.80
CA PRO A 153 5.30 -11.16 7.37
C PRO A 153 5.79 -12.56 7.00
N LYS A 154 6.50 -13.25 7.91
CA LYS A 154 6.97 -14.63 7.69
C LYS A 154 5.83 -15.63 7.59
N ASP A 155 4.75 -15.41 8.33
CA ASP A 155 3.57 -16.27 8.27
C ASP A 155 2.88 -16.09 6.91
N PHE A 156 2.81 -14.85 6.40
CA PHE A 156 2.29 -14.58 5.05
C PHE A 156 3.12 -15.22 3.94
N GLU A 157 4.45 -15.29 4.08
CA GLU A 157 5.30 -15.99 3.11
C GLU A 157 5.01 -17.50 3.10
N GLN A 158 4.69 -18.09 4.27
CA GLN A 158 4.36 -19.52 4.39
C GLN A 158 2.95 -19.86 3.90
N LEU A 159 2.04 -18.89 3.92
CA LEU A 159 0.70 -19.02 3.35
C LEU A 159 0.71 -19.03 1.81
N GLY A 160 1.82 -18.69 1.16
CA GLY A 160 1.93 -18.73 -0.30
C GLY A 160 2.40 -20.08 -0.83
N PHE A 161 1.88 -20.49 -1.99
CA PHE A 161 2.43 -21.60 -2.76
C PHE A 161 2.89 -21.12 -4.15
N GLU A 162 4.19 -21.18 -4.41
CA GLU A 162 4.78 -20.79 -5.69
C GLU A 162 4.69 -21.95 -6.69
N PHE A 163 4.14 -21.68 -7.87
CA PHE A 163 4.17 -22.59 -9.01
C PHE A 163 5.25 -22.17 -10.00
N GLU A 164 6.01 -23.15 -10.50
CA GLU A 164 6.99 -22.94 -11.56
C GLU A 164 6.64 -23.77 -12.80
N GLN A 165 6.99 -23.25 -13.98
CA GLN A 165 6.78 -23.98 -15.22
C GLN A 165 7.61 -25.27 -15.21
N GLY A 166 6.95 -26.41 -15.43
CA GLY A 166 7.60 -27.73 -15.39
C GLY A 166 7.58 -28.41 -14.02
N MET A 167 7.01 -27.77 -13.00
CA MET A 167 6.82 -28.37 -11.68
C MET A 167 5.96 -29.64 -11.79
N ARG A 168 6.48 -30.76 -11.31
CA ARG A 168 5.73 -32.03 -11.20
C ARG A 168 5.03 -32.06 -9.85
N ILE A 169 3.74 -31.78 -9.85
CA ILE A 169 2.87 -31.84 -8.68
C ILE A 169 1.56 -32.51 -9.05
N SER A 170 1.02 -33.37 -8.17
CA SER A 170 -0.25 -34.02 -8.44
C SER A 170 -1.42 -33.06 -8.20
N ARG A 171 -2.56 -33.32 -8.83
CA ARG A 171 -3.77 -32.54 -8.58
C ARG A 171 -4.20 -32.60 -7.11
N SER A 172 -4.07 -33.75 -6.45
CA SER A 172 -4.42 -33.92 -5.04
C SER A 172 -3.54 -33.06 -4.14
N ASP A 173 -2.23 -33.04 -4.38
CA ASP A 173 -1.31 -32.20 -3.59
C ASP A 173 -1.63 -30.70 -3.73
N ILE A 174 -2.09 -30.27 -4.91
CA ILE A 174 -2.55 -28.88 -5.11
C ILE A 174 -3.80 -28.60 -4.26
N LEU A 175 -4.79 -29.49 -4.29
CA LEU A 175 -6.03 -29.33 -3.53
C LEU A 175 -5.76 -29.32 -2.02
N ASP A 176 -4.95 -30.24 -1.52
CA ASP A 176 -4.58 -30.31 -0.11
C ASP A 176 -3.87 -29.03 0.36
N LYS A 177 -3.00 -28.47 -0.49
CA LYS A 177 -2.35 -27.18 -0.23
C LYS A 177 -3.37 -26.03 -0.18
N LEU A 178 -4.28 -25.94 -1.14
CA LEU A 178 -5.31 -24.89 -1.16
C LEU A 178 -6.21 -24.96 0.08
N VAL A 179 -6.63 -26.16 0.50
CA VAL A 179 -7.41 -26.37 1.73
C VAL A 179 -6.60 -25.93 2.95
N SER A 180 -5.30 -26.27 3.04
CA SER A 180 -4.43 -25.83 4.14
C SER A 180 -4.25 -24.30 4.21
N MET A 181 -4.42 -23.63 3.06
CA MET A 181 -4.38 -22.16 2.91
C MET A 181 -5.74 -21.50 3.13
N GLN A 182 -6.76 -22.24 3.60
CA GLN A 182 -8.13 -21.75 3.85
C GLN A 182 -8.87 -21.30 2.58
N TYR A 183 -8.57 -21.90 1.43
CA TYR A 183 -9.40 -21.77 0.24
C TYR A 183 -10.51 -22.83 0.24
N ASP A 184 -11.73 -22.40 -0.09
CA ASP A 184 -12.91 -23.27 -0.26
C ASP A 184 -13.04 -23.83 -1.69
#